data_AF-A0A2V3JMZ6-F1
#
_entry.id   AF-A0A2V3JMZ6-F1
#
_cell.length_a   1.000
_cell.length_b   1.000
_cell.length_c   1.000
_cell.angle_alpha   90.00
_cell.angle_beta   90.00
_cell.angle_gamma   90.00
#
_symmetry.space_group_name_H-M   'P 1'
#
loop_
_entity.id
_entity.type
_entity.pdbx_description
1 polymer ?
#
loop_
_entity_poly.entity_id
_entity_poly.type
_entity_poly.pdbx_seq_one_letter_code
_entity_poly.pdbx_strand_id
1 'polypeptide(L)' 'MYVAVVPRIPGAHTQAETLDELYKNLEEVVELCLEVMDIDSKEHLPKFVGIQQVEQASDHRC' A
#
# COMPACT_ATOMS: atom_id res chain seq x y z
N MET A 1 3.88 16.04 1.52
CA MET A 1 4.28 14.69 1.09
C MET A 1 3.57 13.59 1.86
N TYR A 2 2.66 12.90 1.16
CA TYR A 2 1.99 11.68 1.58
C TYR A 2 2.61 10.48 0.87
N VAL A 3 2.56 9.31 1.50
CA VAL A 3 3.05 8.04 0.94
C VAL A 3 1.97 6.98 1.10
N ALA A 4 1.72 6.23 0.03
CA ALA A 4 0.85 5.08 0.02
C ALA A 4 1.65 3.83 -0.34
N VAL A 5 1.34 2.72 0.32
CA VAL A 5 1.93 1.40 0.07
C VAL A 5 0.80 0.41 -0.08
N VAL A 6 0.94 -0.55 -0.99
CA VAL A 6 -0.02 -1.64 -1.20
C VAL A 6 0.52 -2.88 -0.49
N PRO A 7 0.03 -3.24 0.71
CA PRO A 7 0.63 -4.34 1.49
C PRO A 7 0.54 -5.69 0.78
N ARG A 8 -0.44 -5.86 -0.09
CA ARG A 8 -0.71 -7.09 -0.86
C ARG A 8 0.23 -7.26 -2.06
N ILE A 9 0.89 -6.18 -2.50
CA ILE A 9 1.78 -6.17 -3.67
C ILE A 9 3.12 -5.59 -3.23
N PRO A 10 4.08 -6.43 -2.80
CA PRO A 10 5.39 -5.97 -2.34
C PRO A 10 6.07 -5.08 -3.38
N GLY A 11 6.57 -3.93 -2.95
CA GLY A 11 7.21 -2.95 -3.83
C GLY A 11 6.25 -1.98 -4.52
N ALA A 12 4.93 -2.20 -4.48
CA ALA A 12 3.96 -1.22 -4.96
C ALA A 12 3.76 -0.10 -3.91
N HIS A 13 4.25 1.07 -4.24
CA HIS A 13 4.14 2.28 -3.43
C HIS A 13 4.07 3.50 -4.34
N THR A 14 3.51 4.59 -3.83
CA THR A 14 3.47 5.88 -4.50
C THR A 14 3.54 7.01 -3.48
N GLN A 15 3.84 8.21 -3.93
CA GLN A 15 3.90 9.41 -3.11
C GLN A 15 3.32 10.60 -3.87
N ALA A 16 2.75 11.55 -3.14
CA ALA A 16 2.15 12.75 -3.73
C ALA A 16 2.10 13.91 -2.71
N GLU A 17 1.86 15.12 -3.20
CA GLU A 17 1.76 16.29 -2.30
C GLU A 17 0.36 16.44 -1.69
N THR A 18 -0.66 15.92 -2.37
CA THR A 18 -2.06 15.95 -1.92
C THR A 18 -2.64 14.54 -1.83
N LEU A 19 -3.68 14.37 -1.01
CA LEU A 19 -4.38 13.08 -0.92
C LEU A 19 -5.08 12.71 -2.22
N ASP A 20 -5.69 13.68 -2.91
CA ASP A 20 -6.38 13.44 -4.18
C ASP A 20 -5.41 12.91 -5.25
N GLU A 21 -4.23 13.53 -5.36
CA GLU A 21 -3.16 13.06 -6.24
C GLU A 21 -2.63 11.68 -5.80
N LEU A 22 -2.48 11.45 -4.48
CA LEU A 22 -2.05 10.16 -3.95
C LEU A 22 -3.01 9.04 -4.34
N TYR A 23 -4.32 9.26 -4.19
CA TYR A 23 -5.34 8.27 -4.53
C TYR A 23 -5.32 7.94 -6.03
N LYS A 24 -5.25 8.97 -6.88
CA LYS A 24 -5.12 8.77 -8.33
C LYS A 24 -3.88 7.94 -8.68
N ASN A 25 -2.72 8.31 -8.14
CA ASN A 25 -1.47 7.59 -8.42
C ASN A 25 -1.51 6.16 -7.85
N LEU A 26 -2.20 5.95 -6.73
CA LEU A 26 -2.34 4.63 -6.10
C LEU A 26 -3.17 3.70 -6.96
N GLU A 27 -4.29 4.18 -7.52
CA GLU A 27 -5.12 3.42 -8.45
C GLU A 27 -4.32 2.98 -9.68
N GLU A 28 -3.61 3.90 -10.33
CA GLU A 28 -2.78 3.61 -11.51
C GLU A 28 -1.70 2.55 -11.23
N VAL A 29 -1.00 2.67 -10.09
CA VAL A 29 0.03 1.70 -9.69
C VAL A 29 -0.56 0.32 -9.42
N VAL A 30 -1.70 0.25 -8.72
CA VAL A 30 -2.38 -1.02 -8.44
C VAL A 30 -2.84 -1.70 -9.72
N GLU A 31 -3.47 -0.96 -10.64
CA GLU A 31 -3.91 -1.48 -11.93
C GLU A 31 -2.74 -2.08 -12.72
N LEU A 32 -1.66 -1.31 -12.88
CA LEU A 32 -0.48 -1.77 -13.61
C LEU A 32 0.13 -3.04 -12.98
N CYS A 33 0.21 -3.10 -11.65
CA CYS A 33 0.71 -4.28 -10.95
C CYS A 33 -0.18 -5.51 -11.17
N LEU A 34 -1.50 -5.33 -11.18
CA LEU A 34 -2.44 -6.43 -11.41
C LEU A 34 -2.44 -6.88 -12.87
N GLU A 35 -2.22 -6.00 -13.84
CA GLU A 35 -2.12 -6.37 -15.25
C GLU A 35 -0.93 -7.29 -15.52
N VAL A 36 0.24 -6.98 -14.94
CA VAL A 36 1.47 -7.76 -15.16
C VAL A 36 1.60 -9.01 -14.29
N MET A 37 0.79 -9.13 -13.24
CA MET A 37 0.84 -10.26 -12.32
C MET A 37 0.28 -11.54 -12.96
N ASP A 38 1.01 -12.65 -12.80
CA ASP A 38 0.60 -13.95 -13.33
C ASP A 38 -0.62 -14.51 -12.58
N ILE A 39 -1.28 -15.50 -13.20
CA ILE A 39 -2.54 -16.08 -12.69
C ILE A 39 -2.32 -16.78 -11.34
N ASP A 40 -1.23 -17.53 -11.19
CA ASP A 40 -0.94 -18.25 -9.95
C ASP A 40 -0.74 -17.24 -8.80
N SER A 41 0.03 -16.17 -9.04
CA SER A 41 0.21 -15.10 -8.06
C SER A 41 -1.11 -14.43 -7.67
N LYS A 42 -2.02 -14.19 -8.64
CA LYS A 42 -3.36 -13.61 -8.38
C LYS A 42 -4.25 -14.48 -7.50
N GLU A 43 -4.26 -15.79 -7.75
CA GLU A 43 -5.08 -16.75 -6.99
C GLU A 43 -4.60 -16.93 -5.54
N HIS A 44 -3.31 -16.73 -5.28
CA HIS A 44 -2.70 -16.88 -3.95
C HIS A 44 -2.64 -15.58 -3.14
N LEU A 45 -3.20 -14.48 -3.64
CA LEU A 45 -3.13 -13.21 -2.93
C LEU A 45 -3.92 -13.28 -1.59
N PRO A 46 -3.35 -12.82 -0.46
CA PRO A 46 -3.93 -13.01 0.86
C PRO A 46 -5.29 -12.33 0.99
N LYS A 47 -6.19 -12.95 1.76
CA LYS A 47 -7.52 -12.39 2.06
C LYS A 47 -7.39 -11.29 3.10
N PHE A 48 -8.00 -10.14 2.83
CA PHE A 48 -8.09 -9.08 3.81
C PHE A 48 -8.99 -9.50 4.98
N VAL A 49 -8.49 -9.32 6.21
CA VAL A 49 -9.20 -9.68 7.46
C VAL A 49 -9.59 -8.43 8.25
N GLY A 50 -8.78 -7.37 8.22
CA GLY A 50 -9.04 -6.12 8.94
C GLY A 50 -7.81 -5.22 9.02
N ILE A 51 -7.97 -4.04 9.62
CA ILE A 51 -6.89 -3.10 9.94
C ILE A 51 -6.87 -2.90 11.45
N GLN A 52 -5.68 -2.95 12.05
CA GLN A 52 -5.45 -2.57 13.44
C GLN A 52 -4.33 -1.52 13.46
N GLN A 53 -4.68 -0.28 13.82
CA GLN A 53 -3.68 0.76 14.07
C GLN A 53 -3.12 0.55 15.48
N VAL A 54 -1.79 0.52 15.60
CA VAL A 54 -1.07 0.43 16.87
C VAL A 54 -0.05 1.56 16.88
N GLU A 55 -0.06 2.36 17.95
CA GLU A 55 0.87 3.47 18.14
C GLU A 55 1.76 3.16 19.34
N GLN A 56 3.07 3.33 19.18
CA GLN A 56 4.04 3.19 20.26
C GLN A 56 4.70 4.53 20.52
N ALA A 57 4.50 5.08 21.71
CA ALA A 57 5.30 6.21 22.19
C ALA A 57 6.64 5.69 22.71
N SER A 58 7.74 6.06 22.06
CA SER A 58 9.07 5.88 22.61
C SER A 58 9.37 7.03 23.57
N ASP A 59 9.26 6.79 24.88
CA ASP A 59 9.69 7.71 25.93
C ASP A 59 11.23 7.80 25.91
N HIS A 60 11.78 8.81 25.21
CA HIS A 60 13.21 9.06 25.17
C HIS A 60 13.60 9.88 26.41
N ARG A 61 13.67 9.23 27.58
CA ARG A 61 14.39 9.77 28.72
C ARG A 61 15.89 9.57 28.50
N CYS A 62 16.51 10.54 27.83
CA CYS A 62 17.94 10.84 27.88
C CYS A 62 18.11 12.35 28.06
#